data_AF-A0A9E6DQ17-F1
#
_entry.id   AF-A0A9E6DQ17-F1
#
_cell.length_a   1.000
_cell.length_b   1.000
_cell.length_c   1.000
_cell.angle_alpha   90.00
_cell.angle_beta   90.00
_cell.angle_gamma   90.00
#
_symmetry.space_group_name_H-M   'P 1'
#
loop_
_entity.id
_entity.type
_entity.pdbx_description
1 polymer ?
#
loop_
_entity_poly.entity_id
_entity_poly.type
_entity_poly.pdbx_seq_one_letter_code
_entity_poly.pdbx_strand_id
1 'polypeptide(L)'
;MHGYDGNECLSKSYNVLESDLKPQHQTIEMTVDEWTAKFKPIKNMFEDDAPFEGCMFETYGQELDFVIKQDNNCIWTNVDVEDGVEISEGYHLVNRLGYFVTEIPRDNDYFYLIT
;
A
#
# COMPACT_ATOMS: atom_id res chain seq x y z
N MET A 1 28.30 -52.24 -21.75
CA MET A 1 28.61 -51.11 -20.85
C MET A 1 28.95 -49.93 -21.74
N HIS A 2 27.94 -49.10 -22.03
CA HIS A 2 28.12 -47.89 -22.84
C HIS A 2 27.96 -46.70 -21.88
N GLY A 3 28.94 -45.80 -21.94
CA GLY A 3 29.14 -44.71 -21.01
C GLY A 3 28.02 -43.67 -21.07
N TYR A 4 27.81 -43.04 -19.92
CA TYR A 4 27.02 -41.82 -19.78
C TYR A 4 27.72 -40.69 -20.52
N ASP A 5 27.09 -40.17 -21.56
CA ASP A 5 27.47 -38.91 -22.17
C ASP A 5 26.81 -37.79 -21.36
N GLY A 6 27.56 -37.29 -20.37
CA GLY A 6 27.18 -36.17 -19.53
C GLY A 6 27.81 -34.89 -20.07
N ASN A 7 27.06 -34.16 -20.90
CA ASN A 7 27.25 -32.78 -21.35
C ASN A 7 25.93 -32.45 -22.09
N GLU A 8 25.14 -31.40 -21.86
CA GLU A 8 25.32 -30.05 -21.36
C GLU A 8 23.97 -29.65 -20.74
N CYS A 9 23.95 -29.20 -19.48
CA CYS A 9 22.91 -28.25 -19.07
C CYS A 9 23.67 -26.96 -18.79
N LEU A 10 23.90 -26.20 -19.86
CA LEU A 10 24.58 -24.91 -19.84
C LEU A 10 23.96 -24.05 -18.74
N SER A 11 24.73 -23.84 -17.68
CA SER A 11 24.50 -22.75 -16.73
C SER A 11 24.52 -21.46 -17.53
N LYS A 12 23.35 -20.93 -17.90
CA LYS A 12 23.25 -19.54 -18.29
C LYS A 12 23.49 -18.73 -17.02
N SER A 13 24.75 -18.40 -16.80
CA SER A 13 25.15 -17.37 -15.86
C SER A 13 24.54 -16.06 -16.37
N TYR A 14 23.37 -15.71 -15.85
CA TYR A 14 22.79 -14.40 -16.10
C TYR A 14 23.67 -13.38 -15.38
N ASN A 15 24.53 -12.69 -16.14
CA ASN A 15 25.16 -11.47 -15.67
C ASN A 15 24.06 -10.40 -15.63
N VAL A 16 23.39 -10.26 -14.49
CA VAL A 16 22.54 -9.08 -14.24
C VAL A 16 23.48 -7.90 -14.13
N LEU A 17 23.39 -6.94 -15.05
CA LEU A 17 24.14 -5.69 -14.91
C LEU A 17 23.56 -4.95 -13.70
N GLU A 18 24.39 -4.26 -12.90
CA GLU A 18 23.86 -3.47 -11.77
C GLU A 18 22.84 -2.41 -12.23
N SER A 19 22.87 -2.01 -13.50
CA SER A 19 21.86 -1.16 -14.15
C SER A 19 20.48 -1.80 -14.32
N ASP A 20 20.39 -3.13 -14.25
CA ASP A 20 19.15 -3.92 -14.33
C ASP A 20 18.57 -4.20 -12.94
N LEU A 21 19.32 -3.90 -11.88
CA LEU A 21 18.78 -3.86 -10.53
C LEU A 21 17.91 -2.62 -10.43
N LYS A 22 16.59 -2.83 -10.48
CA LYS A 22 15.65 -1.77 -10.10
C LYS A 22 16.06 -1.27 -8.71
N PRO A 23 16.24 0.05 -8.48
CA PRO A 23 16.48 0.56 -7.15
C PRO A 23 15.40 -0.01 -6.22
N GLN A 24 15.83 -0.54 -5.09
CA GLN A 24 14.93 -0.99 -4.04
C GLN A 24 14.00 0.20 -3.72
N HIS A 25 12.68 -0.02 -3.82
CA HIS A 25 11.62 0.99 -3.78
C HIS A 25 11.99 2.20 -2.91
N GLN A 26 11.96 3.39 -3.52
CA GLN A 26 12.29 4.63 -2.84
C GLN A 26 11.22 4.96 -1.80
N THR A 27 11.64 5.36 -0.60
CA THR A 27 10.71 5.87 0.43
C THR A 27 10.41 7.35 0.19
N ILE A 28 9.14 7.72 0.28
CA ILE A 28 8.63 9.09 0.29
C ILE A 28 8.05 9.35 1.68
N GLU A 29 8.71 10.22 2.43
CA GLU A 29 8.20 10.74 3.71
C GLU A 29 7.30 11.95 3.42
N MET A 30 6.12 12.01 4.04
CA MET A 30 5.23 13.17 3.95
C MET A 30 4.37 13.31 5.20
N THR A 31 3.84 14.51 5.42
CA THR A 31 2.90 14.75 6.51
C THR A 31 1.48 14.28 6.14
N VAL A 32 0.61 14.14 7.14
CA VAL A 32 -0.83 13.91 6.92
C VAL A 32 -1.48 15.01 6.05
N ASP A 33 -1.05 16.27 6.21
CA ASP A 33 -1.56 17.39 5.40
C ASP A 33 -1.13 17.25 3.93
N GLU A 34 0.13 16.87 3.69
CA GLU A 34 0.65 16.61 2.35
C GLU A 34 -0.04 15.41 1.69
N TRP A 35 -0.25 14.34 2.46
CA TRP A 35 -1.02 13.18 2.02
C TRP A 35 -2.46 13.57 1.64
N THR A 36 -3.11 14.37 2.48
CA THR A 36 -4.48 14.85 2.24
C THR A 36 -4.55 15.71 0.97
N ALA A 37 -3.62 16.64 0.80
CA ALA A 37 -3.55 17.50 -0.39
C ALA A 37 -3.25 16.70 -1.67
N LYS A 38 -2.39 15.68 -1.57
CA LYS A 38 -1.94 14.87 -2.70
C LYS A 38 -2.97 13.84 -3.13
N PHE A 39 -3.53 13.07 -2.20
CA PHE A 39 -4.35 11.91 -2.51
C PHE A 39 -5.84 12.17 -2.42
N LYS A 40 -6.25 13.19 -1.65
CA LYS A 40 -7.65 13.63 -1.50
C LYS A 40 -8.54 12.49 -0.99
N PRO A 41 -8.52 12.20 0.32
CA PRO A 41 -9.43 11.24 0.90
C PRO A 41 -10.88 11.66 0.67
N ILE A 42 -11.72 10.72 0.26
CA ILE A 42 -13.15 10.97 0.00
C ILE A 42 -13.93 10.97 1.32
N LYS A 43 -15.04 11.72 1.35
CA LYS A 43 -15.96 11.68 2.49
C LYS A 43 -16.63 10.33 2.62
N ASN A 44 -16.77 9.88 3.85
CA ASN A 44 -17.60 8.75 4.22
C ASN A 44 -19.07 9.11 3.90
N MET A 45 -19.66 8.34 3.00
CA MET A 45 -21.05 8.54 2.56
C MET A 45 -22.09 7.90 3.50
N PHE A 46 -21.64 7.16 4.51
CA PHE A 46 -22.48 6.42 5.44
C PHE A 46 -22.63 7.12 6.80
N GLU A 47 -21.66 7.97 7.17
CA GLU A 47 -21.62 8.72 8.42
C GLU A 47 -21.03 10.13 8.19
N ASP A 48 -21.84 11.16 8.43
CA ASP A 48 -21.49 12.57 8.19
C ASP A 48 -20.47 13.08 9.22
N ASP A 49 -20.48 12.53 10.45
CA ASP A 49 -19.58 12.90 11.55
C ASP A 49 -18.48 11.84 11.79
N ALA A 50 -18.05 11.16 10.72
CA ALA A 50 -17.01 10.16 10.84
C ALA A 50 -15.67 10.81 11.27
N PRO A 51 -14.75 10.06 11.89
CA PRO A 51 -13.43 10.58 12.22
C PRO A 51 -12.68 11.11 11.00
N PHE A 52 -11.63 11.90 11.26
CA PHE A 52 -10.83 12.54 10.21
C PHE A 52 -11.68 13.44 9.30
N GLU A 53 -12.42 14.36 9.94
CA GLU A 53 -13.32 15.31 9.27
C GLU A 53 -14.41 14.64 8.41
N GLY A 54 -14.83 13.42 8.73
CA GLY A 54 -15.83 12.70 7.95
C GLY A 54 -15.24 11.87 6.80
N CYS A 55 -13.94 11.57 6.79
CA CYS A 55 -13.30 10.80 5.71
C CYS A 55 -12.97 9.34 6.09
N MET A 56 -13.02 8.96 7.36
CA MET A 56 -12.67 7.61 7.80
C MET A 56 -13.84 6.63 7.64
N PHE A 57 -13.55 5.45 7.12
CA PHE A 57 -14.48 4.33 6.97
C PHE A 57 -14.24 3.26 8.04
N GLU A 58 -15.32 2.64 8.50
CA GLU A 58 -15.30 1.61 9.53
C GLU A 58 -14.67 0.29 9.09
N THR A 59 -14.30 -0.51 10.10
CA THR A 59 -13.55 -1.75 9.91
C THR A 59 -14.42 -2.99 9.64
N TYR A 60 -15.74 -2.79 9.51
CA TYR A 60 -16.76 -3.81 9.33
C TYR A 60 -18.01 -3.26 8.62
N GLY A 61 -18.95 -4.15 8.31
CA GLY A 61 -20.26 -3.79 7.76
C GLY A 61 -20.21 -3.17 6.36
N GLN A 62 -21.21 -2.36 6.05
CA GLN A 62 -21.40 -1.78 4.71
C GLN A 62 -20.25 -0.85 4.28
N GLU A 63 -19.57 -0.23 5.25
CA GLU A 63 -18.43 0.65 4.98
C GLU A 63 -17.22 -0.15 4.53
N LEU A 64 -16.90 -1.23 5.25
CA LEU A 64 -15.86 -2.17 4.81
C LEU A 64 -16.21 -2.76 3.44
N ASP A 65 -17.46 -3.17 3.21
CA ASP A 65 -17.92 -3.69 1.92
C ASP A 65 -17.76 -2.68 0.78
N PHE A 66 -17.80 -1.38 1.08
CA PHE A 66 -17.48 -0.32 0.13
C PHE A 66 -15.97 -0.19 -0.09
N VAL A 67 -15.17 -0.16 0.99
CA VAL A 67 -13.70 -0.02 0.94
C VAL A 67 -13.07 -1.14 0.11
N ILE A 68 -13.42 -2.41 0.36
CA ILE A 68 -12.78 -3.56 -0.32
C ILE A 68 -13.13 -3.68 -1.81
N LYS A 69 -14.07 -2.87 -2.30
CA LYS A 69 -14.43 -2.78 -3.73
C LYS A 69 -13.64 -1.71 -4.47
N GLN A 70 -12.87 -0.88 -3.77
CA GLN A 70 -12.06 0.16 -4.37
C GLN A 70 -10.76 -0.41 -4.97
N ASP A 71 -10.09 0.38 -5.80
CA ASP A 71 -8.72 0.05 -6.22
C ASP A 71 -7.81 -0.02 -4.99
N ASN A 72 -7.03 -1.09 -4.86
CA ASN A 72 -6.12 -1.28 -3.73
C ASN A 72 -5.09 -0.15 -3.58
N ASN A 73 -4.76 0.56 -4.66
CA ASN A 73 -3.86 1.70 -4.64
C ASN A 73 -4.53 2.98 -4.13
N CYS A 74 -5.86 2.98 -3.98
CA CYS A 74 -6.64 4.05 -3.36
C CYS A 74 -7.00 3.74 -1.90
N ILE A 75 -6.72 2.54 -1.41
CA ILE A 75 -7.02 2.14 -0.02
C ILE A 75 -5.83 2.48 0.86
N TRP A 76 -6.10 3.09 2.00
CA TRP A 76 -5.15 3.33 3.07
C TRP A 76 -5.74 2.88 4.39
N THR A 77 -4.92 2.40 5.31
CA THR A 77 -5.36 1.98 6.63
C THR A 77 -4.85 2.95 7.68
N ASN A 78 -5.74 3.37 8.57
CA ASN A 78 -5.39 4.08 9.78
C ASN A 78 -4.94 3.05 10.83
N VAL A 79 -3.65 3.01 11.15
CA VAL A 79 -3.03 1.96 11.98
C VAL A 79 -2.70 2.51 13.35
N ASP A 80 -3.07 1.76 14.39
CA ASP A 80 -2.64 2.01 15.77
C ASP A 80 -1.22 1.46 15.97
N VAL A 81 -0.29 2.36 16.28
CA VAL A 81 1.13 2.05 16.51
C VAL A 81 1.52 2.44 17.93
N GLU A 82 2.66 1.94 18.43
CA GLU A 82 3.04 2.14 19.84
C GLU A 82 3.04 3.61 20.29
N ASP A 83 3.46 4.52 19.41
CA ASP A 83 3.61 5.96 19.69
C ASP A 83 2.48 6.83 19.10
N GLY A 84 1.37 6.23 18.65
CA GLY A 84 0.22 6.98 18.13
C GLY A 84 -0.46 6.30 16.96
N VAL A 85 -0.71 7.05 15.89
CA VAL A 85 -1.50 6.60 14.75
C VAL A 85 -0.77 6.94 13.46
N GLU A 86 -0.69 5.98 12.54
CA GLU A 86 -0.02 6.12 11.23
C GLU A 86 -0.99 5.80 10.09
N ILE A 87 -0.85 6.47 8.96
CA ILE A 87 -1.55 6.09 7.73
C ILE A 87 -0.65 5.17 6.92
N SER A 88 -1.07 3.92 6.74
CA SER A 88 -0.33 2.90 5.99
C SER A 88 -1.00 2.57 4.65
N GLU A 89 -0.21 2.25 3.63
CA GLU A 89 -0.70 1.89 2.31
C GLU A 89 -1.50 0.58 2.29
N GLY A 90 -2.62 0.57 1.58
CA GLY A 90 -3.38 -0.64 1.28
C GLY A 90 -4.32 -1.08 2.39
N TYR A 91 -4.88 -2.28 2.19
CA TYR A 91 -5.85 -2.91 3.07
C TYR A 91 -5.18 -3.81 4.11
N HIS A 92 -5.14 -3.39 5.36
CA HIS A 92 -4.58 -4.16 6.47
C HIS A 92 -5.68 -4.75 7.37
N LEU A 93 -5.43 -5.93 7.93
CA LEU A 93 -6.38 -6.62 8.82
C LEU A 93 -6.00 -6.53 10.31
N VAL A 94 -4.78 -6.10 10.64
CA VAL A 94 -4.25 -6.09 12.01
C VAL A 94 -4.01 -4.65 12.46
N ASN A 95 -4.28 -4.36 13.74
CA ASN A 95 -4.07 -3.05 14.37
C ASN A 95 -4.66 -1.87 13.59
N ARG A 96 -5.82 -2.07 12.96
CA ARG A 96 -6.51 -1.07 12.16
C ARG A 96 -7.60 -0.36 12.97
N LEU A 97 -7.61 0.97 12.93
CA LEU A 97 -8.64 1.83 13.50
C LEU A 97 -9.73 2.17 12.48
N GLY A 98 -9.40 2.15 11.19
CA GLY A 98 -10.30 2.47 10.09
C GLY A 98 -9.57 2.50 8.77
N TYR A 99 -10.28 2.86 7.70
CA TYR A 99 -9.72 2.98 6.36
C TYR A 99 -9.98 4.35 5.75
N PHE A 100 -9.18 4.70 4.76
CA PHE A 100 -9.44 5.81 3.84
C PHE A 100 -9.50 5.28 2.41
N VAL A 101 -10.30 5.97 1.60
CA VAL A 101 -10.33 5.80 0.15
C VAL A 101 -9.94 7.14 -0.48
N THR A 102 -8.99 7.14 -1.40
CA THR A 102 -8.47 8.37 -2.02
C THR A 102 -8.90 8.51 -3.48
N GLU A 103 -9.13 9.75 -3.94
CA GLU A 103 -9.44 10.02 -5.36
C GLU A 103 -8.28 9.67 -6.29
N ILE A 104 -7.06 9.86 -5.80
CA ILE A 104 -5.83 9.65 -6.58
C ILE A 104 -5.16 8.36 -6.05
N PRO A 105 -4.85 7.38 -6.92
CA PRO A 105 -4.13 6.19 -6.51
C PRO A 105 -2.67 6.52 -6.20
N ARG A 106 -2.10 5.80 -5.25
CA ARG A 106 -0.66 5.81 -5.01
C ARG A 106 0.10 5.16 -6.15
N ASP A 107 1.37 5.50 -6.25
CA ASP A 107 2.31 4.81 -7.14
C ASP A 107 2.92 3.62 -6.38
N ASN A 108 3.01 2.48 -7.03
CA ASN A 108 3.48 1.22 -6.44
C ASN A 108 5.00 1.08 -6.47
N ASP A 109 5.72 1.98 -7.14
CA ASP A 109 7.18 2.02 -7.16
C ASP A 109 7.79 2.68 -5.90
N TYR A 110 6.95 3.25 -5.03
CA TYR A 110 7.36 3.92 -3.79
C TYR A 110 6.75 3.29 -2.55
N PHE A 111 7.47 3.44 -1.44
CA PHE A 111 6.92 3.28 -0.09
C PHE A 111 6.65 4.66 0.52
N TYR A 112 5.51 4.84 1.16
CA TYR A 112 5.06 6.08 1.77
C TYR A 112 5.13 5.95 3.29
N LEU A 113 5.84 6.87 3.93
CA LEU A 113 5.83 7.05 5.38
C LEU A 113 5.05 8.31 5.69
N ILE A 114 3.90 8.17 6.35
CA ILE A 114 2.96 9.28 6.60
C ILE A 114 2.85 9.51 8.11
N THR A 115 3.34 10.66 8.57
CA THR A 115 3.40 11.02 10.00
C THR A 115 2.86 12.41 10.30
#